data_AF-A0A2K3KC14-F1
#
_entry.id   AF-A0A2K3KC14-F1
#
_cell.length_a   1.000
_cell.length_b   1.000
_cell.length_c   1.000
_cell.angle_alpha   90.00
_cell.angle_beta   90.00
_cell.angle_gamma   90.00
#
_symmetry.space_group_name_H-M   'P 1'
#
loop_
_entity.id
_entity.type
_entity.pdbx_description
1 polymer ?
#
loop_
_entity_poly.entity_id
_entity_poly.type
_entity_poly.pdbx_seq_one_letter_code
_entity_poly.pdbx_strand_id
1 'polypeptide(L)'
;GGQGYNVPTGRRDVLVSNVDEVSLPGPGLSVTDALQSFNSKGMTPEEMITLLGAHTVGFTHCSFIDSRINNGSFPMDPRLEMHAKQGRRY
;
A
#
# COMPACT_ATOMS: atom_id res chain seq x y z
N GLY A 1 -14.75 -9.55 -11.09
CA GLY A 1 -13.39 -10.06 -11.38
C GLY A 1 -12.70 -9.08 -12.29
N GLY A 2 -11.40 -8.86 -12.11
CA GLY A 2 -10.61 -7.92 -12.93
C GLY A 2 -10.45 -8.36 -14.38
N GLN A 3 -9.81 -7.52 -15.19
CA GLN A 3 -9.51 -7.84 -16.59
C GLN A 3 -8.42 -8.91 -16.68
N GLY A 4 -8.59 -9.87 -17.59
CA GLY A 4 -7.56 -10.86 -17.91
C GLY A 4 -6.50 -10.28 -18.85
N TYR A 5 -5.26 -10.72 -18.71
CA TYR A 5 -4.16 -10.40 -19.63
C TYR A 5 -3.21 -11.60 -19.74
N ASN A 6 -2.52 -11.72 -20.88
CA ASN A 6 -1.52 -12.76 -21.08
C ASN A 6 -0.25 -12.40 -20.31
N VAL A 7 0.11 -13.23 -19.33
CA VAL A 7 1.32 -13.02 -18.51
C VAL A 7 2.54 -13.54 -19.27
N PRO A 8 3.60 -12.74 -19.46
CA PRO A 8 4.87 -13.22 -20.00
C PRO A 8 5.46 -14.33 -19.12
N THR A 9 5.81 -15.47 -19.72
CA THR A 9 6.35 -16.65 -19.03
C THR A 9 7.87 -16.74 -19.20
N GLY A 10 8.52 -17.67 -18.47
CA GLY A 10 9.97 -17.92 -18.58
C GLY A 10 10.83 -17.43 -17.41
N ARG A 11 10.24 -16.93 -16.32
CA ARG A 11 10.98 -16.73 -15.05
C ARG A 11 11.48 -18.08 -14.53
N ARG A 12 12.66 -18.05 -13.91
CA ARG A 12 13.29 -19.20 -13.24
C ARG A 12 13.40 -18.91 -11.75
N ASP A 13 13.39 -19.97 -10.96
CA ASP A 13 13.54 -19.86 -9.51
C ASP A 13 14.97 -19.48 -9.12
N VAL A 14 15.09 -18.67 -8.08
CA VAL A 14 16.37 -18.31 -7.46
C VAL A 14 16.76 -19.40 -6.45
N LEU A 15 18.07 -19.68 -6.31
CA LEU A 15 18.57 -20.76 -5.43
C LEU A 15 18.69 -20.38 -3.95
N VAL A 16 18.70 -19.09 -3.63
CA VAL A 16 18.97 -18.55 -2.28
C VAL A 16 18.03 -17.38 -2.00
N SER A 17 17.49 -17.34 -0.79
CA SER A 17 16.77 -16.17 -0.26
C SER A 17 17.71 -15.30 0.57
N ASN A 18 17.67 -13.98 0.37
CA ASN A 18 18.53 -13.03 1.05
C ASN A 18 17.69 -11.94 1.76
N VAL A 19 17.88 -11.79 3.07
CA VAL A 19 17.18 -10.79 3.88
C VAL A 19 17.62 -9.36 3.56
N ASP A 20 18.87 -9.19 3.12
CA ASP A 20 19.43 -7.87 2.79
C ASP A 20 18.84 -7.31 1.48
N GLU A 21 18.11 -8.12 0.71
CA GLU A 21 17.44 -7.71 -0.52
C GLU A 21 15.99 -7.22 -0.30
N VAL A 22 15.50 -7.22 0.94
CA VAL A 22 14.14 -6.77 1.25
C VAL A 22 14.01 -5.26 1.05
N SER A 23 13.16 -4.88 0.11
CA SER A 23 12.87 -3.49 -0.25
C SER A 23 11.38 -3.32 -0.46
N LEU A 24 10.60 -3.35 0.63
CA LEU A 24 9.14 -3.26 0.60
C LEU A 24 8.65 -1.96 1.28
N PRO A 25 7.80 -1.16 0.61
CA PRO A 25 7.23 0.04 1.21
C PRO A 25 6.26 -0.31 2.34
N GLY A 26 6.40 0.37 3.48
CA GLY A 26 5.46 0.25 4.60
C GLY A 26 4.19 1.09 4.40
N PRO A 27 3.12 0.82 5.17
CA PRO A 27 1.82 1.50 5.02
C PRO A 27 1.81 2.95 5.52
N GLY A 28 2.84 3.37 6.26
CA GLY A 28 2.97 4.72 6.82
C GLY A 28 3.77 5.71 5.96
N LEU A 29 4.19 5.32 4.75
CA LEU A 29 4.99 6.17 3.88
C LEU A 29 4.22 7.41 3.40
N SER A 30 4.95 8.51 3.18
CA SER A 30 4.41 9.64 2.43
C SER A 30 4.21 9.25 0.96
N VAL A 31 3.40 10.02 0.22
CA VAL A 31 3.22 9.80 -1.23
C VAL A 31 4.55 9.91 -1.97
N THR A 32 5.43 10.82 -1.55
CA THR A 32 6.76 11.01 -2.15
C THR A 32 7.65 9.80 -1.89
N ASP A 33 7.67 9.26 -0.68
CA ASP A 33 8.50 8.09 -0.35
C ASP A 33 7.97 6.82 -1.02
N ALA A 34 6.65 6.67 -1.11
CA ALA A 34 6.03 5.59 -1.88
C ALA A 34 6.44 5.69 -3.36
N LEU A 35 6.36 6.87 -3.95
CA LEU A 35 6.79 7.08 -5.34
C LEU A 35 8.27 6.76 -5.54
N GLN A 36 9.14 7.18 -4.62
CA GLN A 36 10.57 6.84 -4.68
C GLN A 36 10.80 5.32 -4.62
N SER A 37 10.05 4.60 -3.78
CA SER A 37 10.13 3.14 -3.70
C SER A 37 9.75 2.47 -5.02
N PHE A 38 8.71 2.94 -5.71
CA PHE A 38 8.30 2.40 -7.02
C PHE A 38 9.28 2.80 -8.13
N ASN A 39 9.74 4.05 -8.13
CA ASN A 39 10.75 4.54 -9.07
C ASN A 39 12.06 3.74 -8.98
N SER A 40 12.45 3.30 -7.76
CA SER A 40 13.63 2.44 -7.57
C SER A 40 13.52 1.08 -8.28
N LYS A 41 12.30 0.67 -8.64
CA LYS A 41 12.00 -0.54 -9.43
C LYS A 41 11.70 -0.23 -10.90
N GLY A 42 11.94 1.01 -11.33
CA GLY A 42 11.74 1.46 -12.72
C GLY A 42 10.28 1.71 -13.09
N MET A 43 9.38 1.86 -12.11
CA MET A 43 7.95 2.10 -12.36
C MET A 43 7.62 3.60 -12.42
N THR A 44 6.60 3.97 -13.19
CA THR A 44 6.07 5.35 -13.27
C THR A 44 5.05 5.65 -12.16
N PRO A 45 4.69 6.93 -11.92
CA PRO A 45 3.61 7.28 -11.02
C PRO A 45 2.27 6.61 -11.39
N GLU A 46 1.96 6.48 -12.68
CA GLU A 46 0.74 5.84 -13.17
C GLU A 46 0.72 4.34 -12.85
N GLU A 47 1.86 3.66 -12.97
CA GLU A 47 2.00 2.25 -12.61
C GLU A 47 1.87 2.05 -11.09
N MET A 48 2.45 2.94 -10.28
CA MET A 48 2.25 2.95 -8.83
C MET A 48 0.77 3.06 -8.47
N ILE A 49 0.06 4.05 -9.02
CA ILE A 49 -1.38 4.26 -8.76
C ILE A 49 -2.20 3.04 -9.21
N THR A 50 -1.86 2.47 -10.37
CA THR A 50 -2.53 1.27 -10.88
C THR A 50 -2.37 0.08 -9.93
N LEU A 51 -1.16 -0.14 -9.41
CA LEU A 51 -0.88 -1.24 -8.47
C LEU A 51 -1.48 -1.01 -7.09
N LEU A 52 -1.56 0.24 -6.60
CA LEU A 52 -2.29 0.56 -5.37
C LEU A 52 -3.78 0.21 -5.45
N GLY A 53 -4.35 0.14 -6.66
CA GLY A 53 -5.69 -0.38 -6.91
C GLY A 53 -5.91 -1.81 -6.43
N ALA A 54 -4.84 -2.60 -6.21
CA ALA A 54 -4.93 -3.95 -5.64
C ALA A 54 -5.54 -3.96 -4.23
N HIS A 55 -5.52 -2.85 -3.49
CA HIS A 55 -6.17 -2.72 -2.19
C HIS A 55 -7.71 -2.65 -2.26
N THR A 56 -8.33 -2.74 -3.44
CA THR A 56 -9.79 -2.77 -3.63
C THR A 56 -10.47 -3.99 -3.00
N VAL A 57 -9.74 -5.11 -2.85
CA VAL A 57 -10.21 -6.34 -2.18
C VAL A 57 -9.09 -6.89 -1.30
N GLY A 58 -9.43 -7.29 -0.08
CA GLY A 58 -8.49 -7.87 0.88
C GLY A 58 -8.79 -7.43 2.31
N PHE A 59 -7.84 -7.63 3.21
CA PHE A 59 -7.90 -7.15 4.59
C PHE A 59 -6.51 -6.71 5.06
N THR A 60 -6.46 -5.94 6.14
CA THR A 60 -5.21 -5.53 6.80
C THR A 60 -5.33 -5.68 8.31
N HIS A 61 -4.21 -5.92 8.99
CA HIS A 61 -4.18 -5.97 10.45
C HIS A 61 -4.29 -4.58 11.07
N CYS A 62 -4.94 -4.47 12.23
CA CYS A 62 -5.09 -3.19 12.94
C CYS A 62 -3.74 -2.52 13.24
N SER A 63 -2.68 -3.28 13.48
CA SER A 63 -1.33 -2.77 13.75
C SER A 63 -0.78 -1.83 12.65
N PHE A 64 -1.29 -1.93 11.42
CA PHE A 64 -0.87 -1.07 10.31
C PHE A 64 -1.64 0.26 10.21
N ILE A 65 -2.76 0.40 10.92
CA ILE A 65 -3.62 1.59 10.87
C ILE A 65 -3.83 2.25 12.24
N ASP A 66 -3.50 1.56 13.32
CA ASP A 66 -3.80 2.00 14.69
C ASP A 66 -3.18 3.35 15.04
N SER A 67 -1.97 3.65 14.56
CA SER A 67 -1.33 4.96 14.76
C SER A 67 -2.13 6.14 14.20
N ARG A 68 -3.00 5.90 13.20
CA ARG A 68 -3.87 6.90 12.60
C ARG A 68 -5.23 7.02 13.29
N ILE A 69 -5.59 6.04 14.13
CA ILE A 69 -6.86 5.96 14.86
C ILE A 69 -6.66 6.36 16.32
N ASN A 70 -5.66 5.78 16.99
CA ASN A 70 -5.41 5.84 18.43
C ASN A 70 -3.99 6.37 18.74
N ASN A 71 -3.74 7.66 18.50
CA ASN A 71 -2.40 8.24 18.71
C ASN A 71 -2.10 8.67 20.16
N GLY A 72 -2.72 8.05 21.17
CA GLY A 72 -2.44 8.22 22.62
C GLY A 72 -2.63 9.62 23.26
N SER A 73 -2.62 10.70 22.49
CA SER A 73 -2.64 12.09 22.97
C SER A 73 -3.25 13.08 21.96
N PHE A 74 -3.58 12.63 20.75
CA PHE A 74 -4.11 13.47 19.67
C PHE A 74 -5.40 12.87 19.08
N PRO A 75 -6.29 13.69 18.50
CA PRO A 75 -7.44 13.18 17.78
C PRO A 75 -6.99 12.28 16.61
N MET A 76 -7.89 11.37 16.20
CA MET A 76 -7.77 10.58 14.97
C MET A 76 -7.27 11.45 13.82
N ASP A 77 -6.47 10.88 12.90
CA ASP A 77 -5.96 11.61 11.75
C ASP A 77 -7.10 12.38 11.07
N PRO A 78 -7.01 13.72 10.92
CA PRO A 78 -8.09 14.53 10.37
C PRO A 78 -8.57 14.09 8.98
N ARG A 79 -7.66 13.51 8.18
CA ARG A 79 -7.98 12.95 6.86
C ARG A 79 -8.82 11.68 6.95
N LEU A 80 -8.78 10.94 8.06
CA LEU A 80 -9.73 9.85 8.33
C LEU A 80 -11.03 10.36 8.94
N GLU A 81 -10.95 11.34 9.85
CA GLU A 81 -12.12 11.83 10.57
C GLU A 81 -13.19 12.42 9.64
N MET A 82 -12.76 13.14 8.59
CA MET A 82 -13.68 13.70 7.60
C MET A 82 -14.54 12.64 6.89
N HIS A 83 -13.99 11.44 6.65
CA HIS A 83 -14.69 10.35 5.98
C HIS A 83 -15.49 9.48 6.97
N ALA A 84 -15.01 9.31 8.20
CA ALA A 84 -15.73 8.58 9.24
C ALA A 84 -17.03 9.29 9.69
N LYS A 85 -17.08 10.62 9.64
CA LYS A 85 -18.31 11.39 9.91
C LYS A 85 -19.36 11.27 8.79
N GLN A 86 -18.94 11.03 7.55
CA GLN A 86 -19.85 10.85 6.41
C GLN A 86 -20.61 9.51 6.48
N GLY A 87 -20.01 8.48 7.09
CA GLY A 87 -20.62 7.15 7.26
C GLY A 87 -21.49 6.97 8.50
N ARG A 88 -21.52 7.93 9.44
CA ARG A 88 -22.36 7.91 10.65
C ARG A 88 -23.74 8.55 10.44
N ARG A 89 -24.27 8.45 9.22
CA ARG A 89 -25.67 8.76 8.91
C ARG A 89 -26.49 7.49 8.73
N TYR A 90 -26.41 6.55 9.68
CA TYR A 90 -27.44 5.58 10.04
C TYR A 90 -27.18 5.12 11.47
#